data_AF-A0A6A4V9V2-F1
#
_entry.id   AF-A0A6A4V9V2-F1
#
_cell.length_a   1.000
_cell.length_b   1.000
_cell.length_c   1.000
_cell.angle_alpha   90.00
_cell.angle_beta   90.00
_cell.angle_gamma   90.00
#
_symmetry.space_group_name_H-M   'P 1'
#
loop_
_entity.id
_entity.type
_entity.pdbx_description
1 polymer ?
#
loop_
_entity_poly.entity_id
_entity_poly.type
_entity_poly.pdbx_seq_one_letter_code
_entity_poly.pdbx_strand_id
1 'polypeptide(L)'
;MVNSPVQVMLELGHRATIRDQVTVEGFTHDWCVFVRGPDKYDVDAFIDKVVFQLHESFPKPKRVKHDPPYEVRESGYAGFMLPITVHFKNKESVTFNHDLVLQNNQPTTNVRKEKLTFQNPTDDFRKLLFRGGGACLGTGAAPGRWDGIPLREPAAAPSTPLDEHAVRRSSRRGLYPYVGSDIRRGGVFSTTAD
;
A
#
# COMPACT_ATOMS: atom_id res chain seq x y z
N MET A 1 14.48 -14.84 -32.26
CA MET A 1 13.14 -14.34 -31.88
C MET A 1 13.36 -13.20 -30.90
N VAL A 2 12.81 -12.02 -31.15
CA VAL A 2 12.89 -10.91 -30.18
C VAL A 2 11.97 -11.26 -29.03
N ASN A 3 12.51 -11.38 -27.82
CA ASN A 3 11.71 -11.68 -26.65
C ASN A 3 10.89 -10.44 -26.30
N SER A 4 9.57 -10.57 -26.24
CA SER A 4 8.70 -9.42 -25.97
C SER A 4 8.77 -9.04 -24.49
N PRO A 5 8.79 -7.74 -24.15
CA PRO A 5 8.73 -7.31 -22.76
C PRO A 5 7.47 -7.84 -22.08
N VAL A 6 7.62 -8.31 -20.84
CA VAL A 6 6.52 -8.82 -20.01
C VAL A 6 6.33 -7.89 -18.83
N GLN A 7 5.07 -7.55 -18.57
CA GLN A 7 4.68 -6.64 -17.51
C GLN A 7 3.83 -7.33 -16.46
N VAL A 8 4.16 -7.15 -15.20
CA VAL A 8 3.40 -7.65 -14.04
C VAL A 8 3.04 -6.49 -13.12
N MET A 9 2.10 -6.73 -12.21
CA MET A 9 1.67 -5.77 -11.20
C MET A 9 1.88 -6.34 -9.80
N LEU A 10 2.41 -5.51 -8.90
CA LEU A 10 2.47 -5.77 -7.47
C LEU A 10 1.68 -4.70 -6.73
N GLU A 11 1.11 -5.06 -5.60
CA GLU A 11 0.54 -4.12 -4.64
C GLU A 11 1.40 -4.12 -3.38
N LEU A 12 1.86 -2.94 -2.97
CA LEU A 12 2.56 -2.73 -1.72
C LEU A 12 1.74 -1.77 -0.87
N GLY A 13 1.66 -2.02 0.42
CA GLY A 13 0.85 -1.17 1.27
C GLY A 13 1.01 -1.45 2.74
N HIS A 14 0.27 -0.67 3.52
CA HIS A 14 0.13 -0.93 4.93
C HIS A 14 -1.28 -0.63 5.42
N ARG A 15 -1.63 -1.27 6.54
CA ARG A 15 -2.78 -0.95 7.38
C ARG A 15 -2.26 -0.59 8.76
N ALA A 16 -2.84 0.42 9.39
CA ALA A 16 -2.54 0.78 10.76
C ALA A 16 -3.84 1.07 11.51
N THR A 17 -3.91 0.62 12.76
CA THR A 17 -5.02 0.84 13.67
C THR A 17 -4.50 1.48 14.94
N ILE A 18 -5.21 2.49 15.42
CA ILE A 18 -4.93 3.09 16.73
C ILE A 18 -5.32 2.09 17.80
N ARG A 19 -4.50 1.97 18.84
CA ARG A 19 -4.77 1.12 19.99
C ARG A 19 -5.64 1.87 21.00
N ASP A 20 -6.58 1.17 21.63
CA ASP A 20 -7.36 1.72 22.75
C ASP A 20 -6.49 1.97 23.99
N GLN A 21 -5.46 1.14 24.17
CA GLN A 21 -4.49 1.26 25.25
C GLN A 21 -3.06 1.28 24.70
N VAL A 22 -2.32 2.31 25.11
CA VAL A 22 -0.89 2.45 24.85
C VAL A 22 -0.15 1.33 25.56
N THR A 23 0.81 0.69 24.88
CA THR A 23 1.61 -0.37 25.50
C THR A 23 2.54 0.21 26.59
N VAL A 24 3.11 -0.66 27.43
CA VAL A 24 4.13 -0.25 28.42
C VAL A 24 5.34 0.42 27.77
N GLU A 25 5.63 0.07 26.51
CA GLU A 25 6.70 0.64 25.69
C GLU A 25 6.31 1.97 25.01
N GLY A 26 5.07 2.42 25.18
CA GLY A 26 4.56 3.66 24.58
C GLY A 26 4.00 3.52 23.16
N PHE A 27 3.76 2.29 22.67
CA PHE A 27 3.20 2.10 21.32
C PHE A 27 1.71 2.46 21.26
N THR A 28 1.37 3.31 20.28
CA THR A 28 0.03 3.88 20.10
C THR A 28 -0.74 3.21 18.95
N HIS A 29 -0.04 2.54 18.03
CA HIS A 29 -0.62 1.91 16.85
C HIS A 29 -0.15 0.48 16.70
N ASP A 30 -1.02 -0.36 16.14
CA ASP A 30 -0.66 -1.62 15.51
C ASP A 30 -0.68 -1.44 14.00
N TRP A 31 0.32 -1.96 13.30
CA TRP A 31 0.42 -1.81 11.86
C TRP A 31 0.88 -3.10 11.19
N CYS A 32 0.49 -3.23 9.92
CA CYS A 32 0.80 -4.36 9.05
C CYS A 32 1.22 -3.81 7.69
N VAL A 33 2.48 -4.00 7.30
CA VAL A 33 2.98 -3.71 5.95
C VAL A 33 2.99 -5.01 5.13
N PHE A 34 2.68 -4.93 3.84
CA PHE A 34 2.55 -6.11 2.99
C PHE A 34 2.96 -5.86 1.53
N VAL A 35 3.34 -6.94 0.87
CA VAL A 35 3.48 -7.05 -0.59
C VAL A 35 2.60 -8.19 -1.08
N ARG A 36 1.82 -7.95 -2.14
CA ARG A 36 0.92 -8.95 -2.72
C ARG A 36 0.71 -8.71 -4.22
N GLY A 37 0.04 -9.65 -4.89
CA GLY A 37 -0.48 -9.44 -6.23
C GLY A 37 -1.85 -8.77 -6.22
N PRO A 38 -2.29 -8.23 -7.38
CA PRO A 38 -3.70 -7.92 -7.57
C PRO A 38 -4.54 -9.20 -7.43
N ASP A 39 -5.78 -9.04 -6.95
CA ASP A 39 -6.67 -10.16 -6.65
C ASP A 39 -6.71 -11.17 -7.80
N LYS A 40 -6.53 -12.47 -7.46
CA LYS A 40 -6.53 -13.67 -8.34
C LYS A 40 -5.17 -14.13 -8.90
N TYR A 41 -4.06 -13.43 -8.66
CA TYR A 41 -2.75 -13.81 -9.24
C TYR A 41 -1.72 -14.24 -8.19
N ASP A 42 -1.10 -15.39 -8.43
CA ASP A 42 -0.07 -15.98 -7.57
C ASP A 42 1.29 -15.33 -7.83
N VAL A 43 1.56 -14.21 -7.15
CA VAL A 43 2.85 -13.50 -7.28
C VAL A 43 4.04 -14.30 -6.73
N ASP A 44 3.78 -15.25 -5.84
CA ASP A 44 4.78 -16.24 -5.39
C ASP A 44 5.40 -17.02 -6.55
N ALA A 45 4.71 -17.13 -7.69
CA ALA A 45 5.25 -17.80 -8.87
C ALA A 45 6.59 -17.20 -9.33
N PHE A 46 6.78 -15.88 -9.22
CA PHE A 46 7.97 -15.18 -9.71
C PHE A 46 8.78 -14.47 -8.61
N ILE A 47 8.23 -14.31 -7.41
CA ILE A 47 8.94 -13.78 -6.24
C ILE A 47 9.77 -14.90 -5.58
N ASP A 48 11.01 -14.59 -5.20
CA ASP A 48 11.90 -15.45 -4.41
C ASP A 48 11.78 -15.16 -2.91
N LYS A 49 11.80 -13.87 -2.55
CA LYS A 49 11.60 -13.39 -1.18
C LYS A 49 11.33 -11.89 -1.17
N VAL A 50 10.77 -11.42 -0.06
CA VAL A 50 10.59 -10.00 0.25
C VAL A 50 11.37 -9.65 1.51
N VAL A 51 12.11 -8.55 1.48
CA VAL A 51 12.87 -8.03 2.61
C VAL A 51 12.25 -6.69 3.01
N PHE A 52 11.80 -6.60 4.26
CA PHE A 52 11.33 -5.37 4.88
C PHE A 52 12.43 -4.85 5.79
N GLN A 53 12.92 -3.64 5.53
CA GLN A 53 13.90 -2.97 6.36
C GLN A 53 13.17 -2.00 7.30
N LEU A 54 12.91 -2.46 8.52
CA LEU A 54 12.32 -1.64 9.58
C LEU A 54 13.34 -0.62 10.10
N HIS A 55 12.84 0.38 10.84
CA HIS A 55 13.69 1.33 11.55
C HIS A 55 14.59 0.63 12.58
N GLU A 56 15.78 1.17 12.85
CA GLU A 56 16.80 0.53 13.71
C GLU A 56 16.37 0.34 15.17
N SER A 57 15.33 1.07 15.61
CA SER A 57 14.71 0.89 16.92
C SER A 57 14.02 -0.46 17.10
N PHE A 58 13.68 -1.15 16.01
CA PHE A 58 13.03 -2.46 16.09
C PHE A 58 14.07 -3.57 16.27
N PRO A 59 13.81 -4.56 17.14
CA PRO A 59 14.65 -5.74 17.23
C PRO A 59 14.61 -6.49 15.90
N LYS A 60 15.81 -6.87 15.42
CA LYS A 60 16.01 -7.53 14.11
C LYS A 60 15.30 -6.73 12.99
N PRO A 61 15.76 -5.50 12.69
CA PRO A 61 15.03 -4.58 11.82
C PRO A 61 14.92 -5.10 10.37
N LYS A 62 15.84 -5.97 9.94
CA LYS A 62 15.76 -6.66 8.66
C LYS A 62 14.87 -7.90 8.78
N ARG A 63 13.65 -7.84 8.23
CA ARG A 63 12.69 -8.96 8.20
C ARG A 63 12.64 -9.56 6.80
N VAL A 64 12.83 -10.88 6.69
CA VAL A 64 12.82 -11.60 5.40
C VAL A 64 11.63 -12.56 5.37
N LYS A 65 10.88 -12.54 4.27
CA LYS A 65 9.74 -13.42 4.01
C LYS A 65 9.97 -14.17 2.71
N HIS A 66 10.08 -15.50 2.80
CA HIS A 66 10.30 -16.37 1.65
C HIS A 66 8.98 -16.82 1.01
N ASP A 67 7.92 -16.93 1.80
CA ASP A 67 6.63 -17.45 1.36
C ASP A 67 5.50 -16.46 1.68
N PRO A 68 4.39 -16.46 0.91
CA PRO A 68 3.22 -15.65 1.21
C PRO A 68 2.51 -16.11 2.50
N PRO A 69 1.80 -15.22 3.20
CA PRO A 69 1.68 -13.78 2.93
C PRO A 69 2.98 -13.03 3.25
N TYR A 70 3.45 -12.21 2.30
CA TYR A 70 4.62 -11.37 2.49
C TYR A 70 4.22 -10.14 3.31
N GLU A 71 4.08 -10.32 4.62
CA GLU A 71 3.68 -9.24 5.54
C GLU A 71 4.50 -9.22 6.82
N VAL A 72 4.61 -8.02 7.40
CA VAL A 72 5.19 -7.79 8.73
C VAL A 72 4.17 -7.01 9.55
N ARG A 73 3.89 -7.55 10.73
CA ARG A 73 3.01 -6.96 11.75
C ARG A 73 3.84 -6.54 12.95
N GLU A 74 3.63 -5.33 13.42
CA GLU A 74 4.36 -4.72 14.53
C GLU A 74 3.51 -3.64 15.19
N SER A 75 3.96 -3.17 16.35
CA SER A 75 3.39 -2.01 17.03
C SER A 75 4.39 -0.84 17.00
N GLY A 76 3.90 0.39 17.04
CA GLY A 76 4.75 1.58 17.00
C GLY A 76 4.03 2.85 17.37
N TYR A 77 4.79 3.92 17.56
CA TYR A 77 4.26 5.26 17.88
C TYR A 77 4.46 6.29 16.77
N ALA A 78 5.33 6.00 15.79
CA ALA A 78 5.67 6.91 14.71
C ALA A 78 5.76 6.17 13.37
N GLY A 79 5.40 6.90 12.31
CA GLY A 79 5.64 6.50 10.93
C GLY A 79 7.10 6.66 10.52
N PHE A 80 7.52 6.00 9.44
CA PHE A 80 8.87 6.08 8.90
C PHE A 80 8.94 5.60 7.44
N MET A 81 10.01 5.97 6.75
CA MET A 81 10.34 5.43 5.42
C MET A 81 10.84 4.00 5.54
N LEU A 82 10.11 3.05 4.95
CA LEU A 82 10.36 1.62 5.03
C LEU A 82 10.81 1.09 3.66
N PRO A 83 12.11 0.80 3.47
CA PRO A 83 12.59 0.12 2.27
C PRO A 83 12.07 -1.31 2.20
N ILE A 84 11.40 -1.64 1.10
CA ILE A 84 10.88 -2.98 0.78
C ILE A 84 11.60 -3.48 -0.47
N THR A 85 12.45 -4.49 -0.32
CA THR A 85 13.14 -5.12 -1.45
C THR A 85 12.44 -6.42 -1.84
N VAL A 86 11.93 -6.48 -3.07
CA VAL A 86 11.38 -7.69 -3.66
C VAL A 86 12.47 -8.35 -4.51
N HIS A 87 12.85 -9.57 -4.14
CA HIS A 87 13.75 -10.40 -4.93
C HIS A 87 12.94 -11.35 -5.81
N PHE A 88 13.36 -11.50 -7.04
CA PHE A 88 12.72 -12.35 -8.03
C PHE A 88 13.52 -13.64 -8.26
N LYS A 89 12.85 -14.68 -8.73
CA LYS A 89 13.45 -15.99 -9.03
C LYS A 89 14.48 -15.94 -10.18
N ASN A 90 14.62 -14.82 -10.88
CA ASN A 90 15.69 -14.56 -11.85
C ASN A 90 16.95 -13.90 -11.24
N LYS A 91 17.04 -13.79 -9.91
CA LYS A 91 18.12 -13.14 -9.14
C LYS A 91 18.15 -11.61 -9.24
N GLU A 92 17.23 -10.99 -9.98
CA GLU A 92 17.06 -9.54 -9.95
C GLU A 92 16.25 -9.14 -8.70
N SER A 93 16.34 -7.86 -8.35
CA SER A 93 15.56 -7.30 -7.24
C SER A 93 15.21 -5.84 -7.49
N VAL A 94 14.09 -5.40 -6.92
CA VAL A 94 13.67 -4.00 -6.91
C VAL A 94 13.39 -3.55 -5.49
N THR A 95 13.77 -2.32 -5.15
CA THR A 95 13.52 -1.72 -3.84
C THR A 95 12.51 -0.58 -3.96
N PHE A 96 11.48 -0.63 -3.15
CA PHE A 96 10.47 0.42 -3.01
C PHE A 96 10.64 1.11 -1.66
N ASN A 97 10.69 2.43 -1.66
CA ASN A 97 10.70 3.21 -0.42
C ASN A 97 9.26 3.57 -0.06
N HIS A 98 8.67 2.80 0.86
CA HIS A 98 7.28 2.94 1.26
C HIS A 98 7.16 3.83 2.49
N ASP A 99 6.37 4.90 2.41
CA ASP A 99 6.11 5.79 3.55
C ASP A 99 5.04 5.15 4.47
N LEU A 100 5.47 4.62 5.61
CA LEU A 100 4.58 4.07 6.63
C LEU A 100 4.02 5.22 7.47
N VAL A 101 2.76 5.59 7.26
CA VAL A 101 2.13 6.74 7.91
C VAL A 101 1.12 6.29 8.94
N LEU A 102 1.32 6.70 10.19
CA LEU A 102 0.38 6.45 11.28
C LEU A 102 -0.49 7.69 11.49
N GLN A 103 -1.82 7.52 11.48
CA GLN A 103 -2.78 8.61 11.69
C GLN A 103 -3.37 8.51 13.10
N ASN A 104 -3.35 9.62 13.84
CA ASN A 104 -3.77 9.65 15.24
C ASN A 104 -5.29 9.56 15.45
N ASN A 105 -6.09 9.84 14.42
CA ASN A 105 -7.54 10.04 14.56
C ASN A 105 -8.39 9.01 13.81
N GLN A 106 -7.79 8.18 12.96
CA GLN A 106 -8.50 7.13 12.21
C GLN A 106 -7.53 6.03 11.78
N PRO A 107 -8.02 4.80 11.52
CA PRO A 107 -7.21 3.75 10.92
C PRO A 107 -6.66 4.18 9.55
N THR A 108 -5.37 3.93 9.31
CA THR A 108 -4.74 4.17 8.01
C THR A 108 -4.84 2.92 7.15
N THR A 109 -5.19 3.08 5.88
CA THR A 109 -4.90 2.08 4.84
C THR A 109 -4.31 2.81 3.65
N ASN A 110 -3.12 2.41 3.22
CA ASN A 110 -2.46 2.95 2.03
C ASN A 110 -1.95 1.79 1.19
N VAL A 111 -2.40 1.72 -0.06
CA VAL A 111 -2.01 0.69 -1.03
C VAL A 111 -1.57 1.37 -2.32
N ARG A 112 -0.41 0.98 -2.81
CA ARG A 112 0.21 1.48 -4.03
C ARG A 112 0.39 0.32 -5.01
N LYS A 113 -0.08 0.52 -6.24
CA LYS A 113 0.09 -0.42 -7.36
C LYS A 113 1.38 -0.09 -8.09
N GLU A 114 2.24 -1.09 -8.25
CA GLU A 114 3.53 -0.99 -8.91
C GLU A 114 3.56 -1.87 -10.17
N LYS A 115 3.87 -1.25 -11.30
CA LYS A 115 3.93 -1.89 -12.60
C LYS A 115 5.37 -2.19 -12.96
N LEU A 116 5.74 -3.46 -12.99
CA LEU A 116 7.11 -3.90 -13.31
C LEU A 116 7.17 -4.41 -14.74
N THR A 117 8.17 -3.96 -15.49
CA THR A 117 8.39 -4.37 -16.89
C THR A 117 9.73 -5.04 -17.04
N PHE A 118 9.71 -6.32 -17.39
CA PHE A 118 10.89 -7.12 -17.68
C PHE A 118 11.12 -7.11 -19.19
N GLN A 119 12.21 -6.50 -19.63
CA GLN A 119 12.46 -6.26 -21.06
C GLN A 119 12.77 -7.55 -21.82
N ASN A 120 13.63 -8.41 -21.27
CA ASN A 120 14.09 -9.63 -21.91
C ASN A 120 14.13 -10.81 -20.91
N PRO A 121 13.00 -11.21 -20.31
CA PRO A 121 12.98 -12.29 -19.31
C PRO A 121 13.32 -13.64 -19.94
N THR A 122 14.16 -14.47 -19.31
CA THR A 122 14.42 -15.84 -19.81
C THR A 122 13.11 -16.63 -19.97
N ASP A 123 13.07 -17.63 -20.87
CA ASP A 123 11.84 -18.36 -21.16
C ASP A 123 11.19 -18.98 -19.92
N ASP A 124 12.00 -19.49 -18.99
CA ASP A 124 11.52 -20.05 -17.74
C ASP A 124 10.98 -18.97 -16.80
N PHE A 125 11.68 -17.85 -16.65
CA PHE A 125 11.17 -16.73 -15.85
C PHE A 125 9.92 -16.10 -16.45
N ARG A 126 9.84 -16.03 -17.79
CA ARG A 126 8.67 -15.56 -18.53
C ARG A 126 7.43 -16.42 -18.24
N LYS A 127 7.55 -17.74 -18.17
CA LYS A 127 6.45 -18.63 -17.74
C LYS A 127 5.98 -18.29 -16.32
N LEU A 128 6.90 -18.00 -15.40
CA LEU A 128 6.58 -17.61 -14.03
C LEU A 128 5.85 -16.26 -13.98
N LEU A 129 6.32 -15.27 -14.76
CA LEU A 129 5.65 -13.97 -14.88
C LEU A 129 4.21 -14.13 -15.39
N PHE A 130 3.97 -14.96 -16.40
CA PHE A 130 2.61 -15.23 -16.89
C PHE A 130 1.71 -15.91 -15.87
N ARG A 131 2.24 -16.86 -15.09
CA ARG A 131 1.49 -17.47 -13.97
C ARG A 131 1.06 -16.43 -12.93
N GLY A 132 1.92 -15.43 -12.69
CA GLY A 132 1.65 -14.30 -11.82
C GLY A 132 0.86 -13.15 -12.47
N GLY A 133 0.20 -13.37 -13.61
CA GLY A 133 -0.65 -12.36 -14.27
C GLY A 133 0.07 -11.43 -15.24
N GLY A 134 1.26 -11.81 -15.70
CA GLY A 134 2.04 -11.03 -16.66
C GLY A 134 1.38 -10.89 -18.04
N ALA A 135 1.65 -9.79 -18.73
CA ALA A 135 1.18 -9.53 -20.10
C ALA A 135 2.32 -9.04 -21.00
N CYS A 136 2.33 -9.48 -22.28
CA CYS A 136 3.27 -8.99 -23.29
C CYS A 136 2.91 -7.56 -23.72
N LEU A 137 3.91 -6.68 -23.88
CA LEU A 137 3.73 -5.30 -24.39
C LEU A 137 3.71 -5.18 -25.93
N GLY A 138 3.47 -6.27 -26.68
CA GLY A 138 3.77 -6.30 -28.13
C GLY A 138 2.71 -6.91 -29.07
N THR A 139 1.54 -7.27 -28.57
CA THR A 139 0.43 -7.78 -29.42
C THR A 139 -0.79 -6.96 -29.11
N GLY A 140 -1.41 -6.36 -30.14
CA GLY A 140 -2.60 -5.50 -30.06
C GLY A 140 -3.88 -6.17 -29.55
N ALA A 141 -3.77 -7.15 -28.65
CA ALA A 141 -4.81 -7.44 -27.69
C ALA A 141 -4.72 -6.34 -26.63
N ALA A 142 -5.72 -5.47 -26.58
CA ALA A 142 -5.82 -4.45 -25.54
C ALA A 142 -5.45 -5.06 -24.18
N PRO A 143 -4.56 -4.43 -23.39
CA PRO A 143 -4.25 -4.93 -22.07
C PRO A 143 -5.58 -5.09 -21.35
N GLY A 144 -5.86 -6.31 -20.86
CA GLY A 144 -6.98 -6.59 -19.99
C GLY A 144 -7.04 -5.47 -18.96
N ARG A 145 -8.02 -4.61 -19.14
CA ARG A 145 -8.17 -3.32 -18.49
C ARG A 145 -8.40 -3.60 -17.01
N TRP A 146 -7.37 -3.47 -16.19
CA TRP A 146 -7.49 -3.57 -14.73
C TRP A 146 -8.40 -2.47 -14.16
N ASP A 147 -8.66 -1.41 -14.94
CA ASP A 147 -9.67 -0.40 -14.67
C ASP A 147 -11.06 -0.90 -15.12
N GLY A 148 -11.57 -1.87 -14.36
CA GLY A 148 -12.84 -2.56 -14.62
C GLY A 148 -14.08 -1.93 -13.98
N ILE A 149 -14.16 -0.61 -13.84
CA ILE A 149 -15.47 0.06 -13.70
C ILE A 149 -15.71 0.84 -14.99
N PRO A 150 -16.72 0.49 -15.81
CA PRO A 150 -17.31 1.46 -16.69
C PRO A 150 -17.94 2.50 -15.76
N LEU A 151 -17.47 3.75 -15.81
CA LEU A 151 -18.32 4.86 -15.42
C LEU A 151 -19.53 4.74 -16.35
N ARG A 152 -20.60 4.09 -15.88
CA ARG A 152 -21.91 4.23 -16.48
C ARG A 152 -22.13 5.73 -16.41
N GLU A 153 -21.93 6.42 -17.53
CA GLU A 153 -22.43 7.77 -17.68
C GLU A 153 -23.87 7.71 -17.17
N PRO A 154 -24.23 8.50 -16.15
CA PRO A 154 -25.63 8.59 -15.79
C PRO A 154 -26.34 9.00 -17.07
N ALA A 155 -27.22 8.13 -17.56
CA ALA A 155 -28.06 8.41 -18.70
C ALA A 155 -28.61 9.82 -18.49
N ALA A 156 -28.35 10.69 -19.46
CA ALA A 156 -28.74 12.08 -19.44
C ALA A 156 -30.17 12.16 -18.88
N ALA A 157 -30.31 12.76 -17.69
CA ALA A 157 -31.60 13.05 -17.14
C ALA A 157 -32.32 13.99 -18.12
N PRO A 158 -33.58 13.74 -18.49
CA PRO A 158 -34.34 14.70 -19.26
C PRO A 158 -34.42 16.00 -18.43
N SER A 159 -33.98 17.11 -19.01
CA SER A 159 -34.06 18.43 -18.42
C SER A 159 -35.52 18.81 -18.21
N THR A 160 -36.03 18.65 -16.99
CA THR A 160 -37.26 19.29 -16.56
C THR A 160 -36.98 20.74 -16.14
N PRO A 161 -37.79 21.73 -16.58
CA PRO A 161 -37.61 23.12 -16.18
C PRO A 161 -37.77 23.29 -14.66
N LEU A 162 -36.96 24.19 -14.10
CA LEU A 162 -37.05 24.64 -12.71
C LEU A 162 -38.42 25.27 -12.46
N ASP A 163 -39.24 24.65 -11.62
CA ASP A 163 -40.42 25.28 -11.04
C ASP A 163 -40.03 25.87 -9.68
N GLU A 164 -40.30 27.17 -9.56
CA GLU A 164 -40.01 28.04 -8.42
C GLU A 164 -41.05 27.78 -7.31
N HIS A 165 -40.63 27.91 -6.04
CA HIS A 165 -41.42 27.89 -4.79
C HIS A 165 -41.48 26.59 -3.95
N ALA A 166 -40.68 26.54 -2.87
CA ALA A 166 -41.09 26.15 -1.50
C ALA A 166 -39.91 26.37 -0.51
N VAL A 167 -39.83 27.49 0.20
CA VAL A 167 -40.28 27.70 1.60
C VAL A 167 -39.32 27.17 2.70
N ARG A 168 -38.65 28.15 3.33
CA ARG A 168 -38.40 28.41 4.78
C ARG A 168 -37.69 27.39 5.71
N ARG A 169 -36.62 27.95 6.31
CA ARG A 169 -36.25 28.05 7.76
C ARG A 169 -35.83 26.79 8.54
N SER A 170 -34.57 26.79 9.03
CA SER A 170 -34.16 27.03 10.45
C SER A 170 -32.67 26.69 10.62
N SER A 171 -31.77 27.64 10.93
CA SER A 171 -31.29 28.05 12.27
C SER A 171 -30.83 26.91 13.21
N ARG A 172 -29.51 26.71 13.38
CA ARG A 172 -28.70 27.04 14.58
C ARG A 172 -27.40 26.23 14.65
N ARG A 173 -26.28 26.95 14.90
CA ARG A 173 -25.09 26.69 15.76
C ARG A 173 -24.38 25.32 15.65
N GLY A 174 -23.05 25.22 15.71
CA GLY A 174 -22.13 26.08 16.42
C GLY A 174 -20.66 25.91 16.02
N LEU A 175 -19.90 26.90 16.46
CA LEU A 175 -18.47 27.09 16.28
C LEU A 175 -17.68 26.08 17.13
N TYR A 176 -16.59 25.53 16.58
CA TYR A 176 -15.52 24.94 17.36
C TYR A 176 -14.35 25.93 17.45
N PRO A 177 -13.80 26.21 18.65
CA PRO A 177 -12.64 27.06 18.80
C PRO A 177 -11.36 26.32 18.42
N TYR A 178 -10.58 26.97 17.58
CA TYR A 178 -9.17 26.67 17.29
C TYR A 178 -8.33 27.06 18.51
N VAL A 179 -7.49 26.17 19.00
CA VAL A 179 -6.45 26.50 19.99
C VAL A 179 -5.12 26.00 19.42
N GLY A 180 -4.29 26.94 18.94
CA GLY A 180 -2.84 26.75 18.78
C GLY A 180 -2.20 26.64 20.17
N SER A 181 -0.94 26.32 20.38
CA SER A 181 0.26 26.26 19.56
C SER A 181 1.37 25.83 20.52
N ASP A 182 2.41 25.18 19.98
CA ASP A 182 3.79 25.17 20.45
C ASP A 182 4.24 24.43 21.73
N ILE A 183 5.49 23.95 21.58
CA ILE A 183 6.62 23.86 22.54
C ILE A 183 7.22 22.46 22.69
N ARG A 184 8.25 22.26 21.86
CA ARG A 184 9.60 21.74 22.12
C ARG A 184 9.90 21.05 23.47
N ARG A 185 10.75 20.02 23.33
CA ARG A 185 11.71 19.41 24.28
C ARG A 185 11.17 18.22 25.09
N GLY A 186 11.86 17.09 24.96
CA GLY A 186 11.96 16.12 26.05
C GLY A 186 12.27 14.69 25.62
N GLY A 187 13.56 14.33 25.61
CA GLY A 187 14.03 13.05 26.14
C GLY A 187 13.64 11.77 25.40
N VAL A 188 14.54 11.31 24.53
CA VAL A 188 14.68 9.88 24.22
C VAL A 188 15.26 9.20 25.45
N PHE A 189 14.50 8.33 26.11
CA PHE A 189 15.04 7.33 27.03
C PHE A 189 14.66 5.95 26.50
N SER A 190 15.66 5.25 25.97
CA SER A 190 15.66 3.79 25.88
C SER A 190 16.25 3.28 27.19
N THR A 191 15.53 2.42 27.89
CA THR A 191 16.11 1.57 28.93
C THR A 191 15.75 0.12 28.64
N THR A 192 16.77 -0.68 28.40
CA THR A 192 16.74 -2.14 28.32
C THR A 192 16.52 -2.81 29.69
N ALA A 193 16.31 -4.13 29.62
CA ALA A 193 16.22 -5.19 30.66
C ALA A 193 14.78 -5.70 30.83
N ASP A 194 14.46 -7.00 30.68
CA ASP A 194 15.23 -8.25 30.67
C ASP A 194 14.75 -9.22 29.58
#